data_AF-A0AAE6NQ43-F1
#
_entry.id   AF-A0AAE6NQ43-F1
#
_cell.length_a   1.000
_cell.length_b   1.000
_cell.length_c   1.000
_cell.angle_alpha   90.00
_cell.angle_beta   90.00
_cell.angle_gamma   90.00
#
_symmetry.space_group_name_H-M   'P 1'
#
loop_
_entity.id
_entity.type
_entity.pdbx_description
1 polymer ?
#
loop_
_entity_poly.entity_id
_entity_poly.type
_entity_poly.pdbx_seq_one_letter_code
_entity_poly.pdbx_strand_id
1 'polypeptide(L)'
;MAGQLAAHAAAHRMKYVHILLEQGAVPSQPMLTLHGTGTYAEIRSQAAAAADGLRAAGFSVVRTKIEATPWSAGVPGSDGEAVALGPDYYFEHHLKLVLAPAAPVGPLLTLATGHGAHLSRNARRVRSDGRLERFVTQRCRLVGRATADRRLDALSAELRGAGHRIASVEREFVVHDGNIALDAGWLDEQNTVTGELSGA
;
A
#
# COMPACT_ATOMS: atom_id res chain seq x y z
N MET A 1 14.70 -1.67 -19.82
CA MET A 1 13.48 -1.59 -18.97
C MET A 1 13.67 -0.74 -17.72
N ALA A 2 14.33 -1.18 -16.64
CA ALA A 2 14.38 -0.41 -15.39
C ALA A 2 15.05 0.99 -15.51
N GLY A 3 16.12 1.10 -16.30
CA GLY A 3 16.78 2.39 -16.58
C GLY A 3 15.93 3.34 -17.43
N GLN A 4 15.15 2.82 -18.37
CA GLN A 4 14.23 3.63 -19.19
C GLN A 4 13.06 4.15 -18.36
N LEU A 5 12.50 3.32 -17.46
CA LEU A 5 11.42 3.76 -16.58
C LEU A 5 11.88 4.83 -15.59
N ALA A 6 13.11 4.70 -15.07
CA ALA A 6 13.72 5.73 -14.22
C ALA A 6 13.93 7.06 -14.95
N ALA A 7 14.40 7.01 -16.21
CA ALA A 7 14.57 8.19 -17.05
C ALA A 7 13.22 8.87 -17.35
N HIS A 8 12.19 8.09 -17.68
CA HIS A 8 10.83 8.61 -17.86
C HIS A 8 10.31 9.27 -16.58
N ALA A 9 10.46 8.62 -15.43
CA ALA A 9 10.06 9.19 -14.15
C ALA A 9 10.73 10.53 -13.86
N ALA A 10 12.04 10.65 -14.11
CA ALA A 10 12.78 11.90 -13.92
C ALA A 10 12.29 13.01 -14.88
N ALA A 11 12.12 12.69 -16.16
CA ALA A 11 11.65 13.65 -17.18
C ALA A 11 10.25 14.20 -16.86
N HIS A 12 9.39 13.38 -16.26
CA HIS A 12 8.01 13.73 -15.92
C HIS A 12 7.79 14.06 -14.44
N ARG A 13 8.86 14.21 -13.65
CA ARG A 13 8.83 14.51 -12.20
C ARG A 13 7.98 13.55 -11.37
N MET A 14 7.96 12.28 -11.75
CA MET A 14 7.28 11.22 -11.03
C MET A 14 8.23 10.55 -10.05
N LYS A 15 7.72 10.19 -8.87
CA LYS A 15 8.46 9.36 -7.91
C LYS A 15 8.51 7.93 -8.43
N TYR A 16 9.71 7.35 -8.54
CA TYR A 16 9.89 5.96 -8.95
C TYR A 16 10.31 5.08 -7.77
N VAL A 17 9.48 4.08 -7.45
CA VAL A 17 9.81 3.00 -6.51
C VAL A 17 9.74 1.65 -7.22
N HIS A 18 10.52 0.68 -6.75
CA HIS A 18 10.40 -0.70 -7.21
C HIS A 18 10.20 -1.59 -6.00
N ILE A 19 8.95 -1.95 -5.76
CA ILE A 19 8.57 -2.77 -4.62
C ILE A 19 8.77 -4.24 -4.98
N LEU A 20 9.46 -4.96 -4.10
CA LEU A 20 9.58 -6.42 -4.11
C LEU A 20 8.80 -6.96 -2.91
N LEU A 21 7.75 -7.72 -3.19
CA LEU A 21 6.98 -8.44 -2.19
C LEU A 21 7.75 -9.67 -1.72
N GLU A 22 7.62 -10.03 -0.44
CA GLU A 22 8.19 -11.28 0.08
C GLU A 22 7.37 -12.52 -0.34
N GLN A 23 6.11 -12.32 -0.77
CA GLN A 23 5.16 -13.35 -1.21
C GLN A 23 4.27 -12.80 -2.36
N GLY A 24 3.68 -13.68 -3.17
CA GLY A 24 2.72 -13.32 -4.23
C GLY A 24 3.10 -13.77 -5.63
N ALA A 25 2.12 -13.84 -6.52
CA ALA A 25 2.28 -14.26 -7.91
C ALA A 25 3.01 -13.21 -8.77
N VAL A 26 2.87 -11.92 -8.42
CA VAL A 26 3.54 -10.80 -9.10
C VAL A 26 4.39 -10.02 -8.08
N PRO A 27 5.53 -10.58 -7.62
CA PRO A 27 6.29 -10.00 -6.52
C PRO A 27 7.08 -8.74 -6.92
N SER A 28 7.31 -8.51 -8.20
CA SER A 28 8.07 -7.38 -8.72
C SER A 28 7.15 -6.28 -9.24
N GLN A 29 7.10 -5.15 -8.53
CA GLN A 29 6.19 -4.05 -8.79
C GLN A 29 6.95 -2.72 -8.95
N PRO A 30 7.44 -2.40 -10.16
CA PRO A 30 7.92 -1.05 -10.48
C PRO A 30 6.73 -0.10 -10.59
N MET A 31 6.76 1.01 -9.84
CA MET A 31 5.63 1.94 -9.72
C MET A 31 6.11 3.38 -9.88
N LEU A 32 5.36 4.17 -10.66
CA LEU A 32 5.50 5.62 -10.73
C LEU A 32 4.35 6.28 -9.98
N THR A 33 4.69 7.26 -9.14
CA THR A 33 3.71 8.04 -8.38
C THR A 33 3.75 9.49 -8.84
N LEU A 34 2.58 10.03 -9.16
CA LEU A 34 2.33 11.45 -9.35
C LEU A 34 1.51 11.95 -8.16
N HIS A 35 1.84 13.14 -7.65
CA HIS A 35 1.05 13.82 -6.63
C HIS A 35 0.22 14.93 -7.27
N GLY A 36 -1.02 15.09 -6.80
CA GLY A 36 -1.92 16.13 -7.27
C GLY A 36 -2.91 16.53 -6.19
N THR A 37 -3.61 17.64 -6.41
CA THR A 37 -4.71 18.12 -5.55
C THR A 37 -5.83 18.56 -6.46
N GLY A 38 -7.06 18.16 -6.13
CA GLY A 38 -8.24 18.44 -6.94
C GLY A 38 -9.36 17.46 -6.65
N THR A 39 -10.40 17.54 -7.44
CA THR A 39 -11.52 16.60 -7.44
C THR A 39 -11.09 15.22 -7.96
N TYR A 40 -11.87 14.19 -7.65
CA TYR A 40 -11.64 12.84 -8.19
C TYR A 40 -11.57 12.84 -9.72
N ALA A 41 -12.44 13.58 -10.41
CA ALA A 41 -12.47 13.63 -11.87
C ALA A 41 -11.18 14.23 -12.46
N GLU A 42 -10.67 15.31 -11.86
CA GLU A 42 -9.41 15.93 -12.29
C GLU A 42 -8.23 14.99 -12.08
N ILE A 43 -8.12 14.37 -10.90
CA ILE A 43 -7.05 13.41 -10.61
C ILE A 43 -7.15 12.17 -11.51
N ARG A 44 -8.36 11.69 -11.79
CA ARG A 44 -8.59 10.56 -12.71
C ARG A 44 -8.14 10.89 -14.13
N SER A 45 -8.43 12.09 -14.61
CA SER A 45 -7.97 12.58 -15.92
C SER A 45 -6.44 12.68 -15.97
N GLN A 46 -5.80 13.23 -14.93
CA GLN A 46 -4.34 13.28 -14.83
C GLN A 46 -3.69 11.89 -14.81
N ALA A 47 -4.27 10.95 -14.05
CA ALA A 47 -3.79 9.57 -13.99
C ALA A 47 -3.91 8.86 -15.35
N ALA A 48 -5.01 9.10 -16.08
CA ALA A 48 -5.20 8.56 -17.43
C ALA A 48 -4.16 9.13 -18.42
N ALA A 49 -3.96 10.45 -18.42
CA ALA A 49 -2.96 11.11 -19.27
C ALA A 49 -1.54 10.61 -18.96
N ALA A 50 -1.19 10.40 -17.69
CA ALA A 50 0.09 9.83 -17.28
C ALA A 50 0.24 8.37 -17.78
N ALA A 51 -0.81 7.56 -17.67
CA ALA A 51 -0.79 6.19 -18.19
C ALA A 51 -0.64 6.15 -19.72
N ASP A 52 -1.27 7.06 -20.44
CA ASP A 52 -1.13 7.16 -21.90
C ASP A 52 0.27 7.63 -22.32
N GLY A 53 0.86 8.57 -21.57
CA GLY A 53 2.26 8.97 -21.77
C GLY A 53 3.25 7.80 -21.57
N LEU A 54 3.00 6.95 -20.58
CA LEU A 54 3.78 5.72 -20.38
C LEU A 54 3.61 4.73 -21.53
N ARG A 55 2.38 4.52 -22.01
CA ARG A 55 2.12 3.65 -23.18
C ARG A 55 2.79 4.16 -24.45
N ALA A 56 2.72 5.46 -24.70
CA ALA A 56 3.39 6.11 -25.83
C ALA A 56 4.93 5.96 -25.75
N ALA A 57 5.49 5.91 -24.54
CA ALA A 57 6.90 5.63 -24.31
C ALA A 57 7.27 4.13 -24.36
N GLY A 58 6.33 3.24 -24.69
CA GLY A 58 6.56 1.81 -24.89
C GLY A 58 6.40 0.95 -23.62
N PHE A 59 5.79 1.48 -22.55
CA PHE A 59 5.53 0.70 -21.33
C PHE A 59 4.11 0.12 -21.29
N SER A 60 3.98 -1.08 -20.75
CA SER A 60 2.67 -1.66 -20.40
C SER A 60 2.23 -1.18 -19.02
N VAL A 61 1.17 -0.35 -18.96
CA VAL A 61 0.54 0.05 -17.71
C VAL A 61 -0.50 -0.99 -17.31
N VAL A 62 -0.18 -1.80 -16.30
CA VAL A 62 -0.99 -2.95 -15.87
C VAL A 62 -1.90 -2.67 -14.67
N ARG A 63 -1.68 -1.54 -13.97
CA ARG A 63 -2.48 -1.07 -12.83
C ARG A 63 -2.37 0.44 -12.71
N THR A 64 -3.48 1.07 -12.36
CA THR A 64 -3.53 2.48 -11.94
C THR A 64 -4.26 2.52 -10.61
N LYS A 65 -3.64 3.13 -9.60
CA LYS A 65 -4.23 3.34 -8.28
C LYS A 65 -4.38 4.84 -8.04
N ILE A 66 -5.52 5.26 -7.49
CA ILE A 66 -5.74 6.65 -7.05
C ILE A 66 -6.04 6.61 -5.55
N GLU A 67 -5.29 7.43 -4.83
CA GLU A 67 -5.30 7.48 -3.37
C GLU A 67 -5.60 8.88 -2.91
N ALA A 68 -6.61 8.97 -2.04
CA ALA A 68 -6.97 10.18 -1.36
C ALA A 68 -6.31 10.22 0.02
N THR A 69 -6.11 11.43 0.52
CA THR A 69 -5.78 11.63 1.92
C THR A 69 -6.96 11.13 2.79
N PRO A 70 -6.74 10.42 3.91
CA PRO A 70 -7.81 9.71 4.62
C PRO A 70 -8.78 10.63 5.41
N TRP A 71 -8.56 11.94 5.38
CA TRP A 71 -9.46 12.96 5.93
C TRP A 71 -10.06 13.85 4.84
N SER A 72 -9.93 13.48 3.56
CA SER A 72 -10.62 14.14 2.45
C SER A 72 -12.14 13.98 2.57
N ALA A 73 -12.88 14.95 2.04
CA ALA A 73 -14.34 14.86 1.95
C ALA A 73 -14.74 13.60 1.15
N GLY A 74 -15.76 12.89 1.64
CA GLY A 74 -16.24 11.64 1.02
C GLY A 74 -15.53 10.36 1.50
N VAL A 75 -14.46 10.47 2.30
CA VAL A 75 -13.86 9.30 2.95
C VAL A 75 -14.73 8.83 4.13
N PRO A 76 -15.10 7.54 4.23
CA PRO A 76 -16.02 7.05 5.27
C PRO A 76 -15.39 7.16 6.67
N GLY A 77 -16.12 7.79 7.59
CA GLY A 77 -15.73 7.90 9.00
C GLY A 77 -16.07 6.64 9.81
N SER A 78 -17.19 6.00 9.47
CA SER A 78 -17.75 4.82 10.15
C SER A 78 -17.80 3.58 9.25
N ASP A 79 -17.92 2.40 9.88
CA ASP A 79 -18.00 1.12 9.16
C ASP A 79 -19.28 1.04 8.32
N GLY A 80 -20.40 1.61 8.80
CA GLY A 80 -21.65 1.68 8.04
C GLY A 80 -21.51 2.50 6.74
N GLU A 81 -20.80 3.63 6.78
CA GLU A 81 -20.51 4.43 5.58
C GLU A 81 -19.58 3.67 4.62
N ALA A 82 -18.59 2.95 5.13
CA ALA A 82 -17.68 2.16 4.32
C ALA A 82 -18.39 0.97 3.63
N VAL A 83 -19.29 0.29 4.35
CA VAL A 83 -20.12 -0.79 3.79
C VAL A 83 -21.03 -0.24 2.69
N ALA A 84 -21.66 0.91 2.91
CA ALA A 84 -22.52 1.56 1.91
C ALA A 84 -21.75 1.98 0.65
N LEU A 85 -20.46 2.35 0.80
CA LEU A 85 -19.59 2.73 -0.30
C LEU A 85 -19.11 1.52 -1.13
N GLY A 86 -18.95 0.36 -0.49
CA GLY A 86 -18.63 -0.91 -1.15
C GLY A 86 -17.15 -1.32 -1.07
N PRO A 87 -16.83 -2.56 -1.47
CA PRO A 87 -15.54 -3.21 -1.22
C PRO A 87 -14.37 -2.71 -2.09
N ASP A 88 -14.67 -1.99 -3.17
CA ASP A 88 -13.67 -1.42 -4.08
C ASP A 88 -12.89 -0.25 -3.45
N TYR A 89 -13.40 0.27 -2.33
CA TYR A 89 -12.82 1.37 -1.57
C TYR A 89 -12.28 0.86 -0.24
N TYR A 90 -11.06 1.27 0.12
CA TYR A 90 -10.42 0.77 1.33
C TYR A 90 -9.35 1.72 1.86
N PHE A 91 -9.12 1.65 3.16
CA PHE A 91 -7.96 2.30 3.76
C PHE A 91 -6.71 1.44 3.52
N GLU A 92 -5.59 2.09 3.21
CA GLU A 92 -4.28 1.47 3.10
C GLU A 92 -3.30 2.21 4.03
N HIS A 93 -2.53 1.45 4.81
CA HIS A 93 -1.49 2.00 5.68
C HIS A 93 -0.14 1.45 5.26
N HIS A 94 0.86 2.32 5.17
CA HIS A 94 2.24 1.93 4.90
C HIS A 94 3.14 2.30 6.07
N LEU A 95 3.67 1.29 6.76
CA LEU A 95 4.65 1.46 7.81
C LEU A 95 6.04 1.15 7.27
N LYS A 96 6.95 2.13 7.33
CA LYS A 96 8.35 1.94 6.96
C LYS A 96 9.14 1.53 8.18
N LEU A 97 9.78 0.36 8.13
CA LEU A 97 10.63 -0.18 9.18
C LEU A 97 12.11 -0.05 8.82
N VAL A 98 12.93 0.19 9.84
CA VAL A 98 14.40 0.12 9.74
C VAL A 98 14.88 -1.02 10.62
N LEU A 99 15.48 -2.03 10.00
CA LEU A 99 15.93 -3.26 10.66
C LEU A 99 17.46 -3.33 10.70
N ALA A 100 18.00 -4.13 11.63
CA ALA A 100 19.42 -4.46 11.62
C ALA A 100 19.80 -5.26 10.35
N PRO A 101 21.08 -5.22 9.89
CA PRO A 101 21.52 -5.87 8.66
C PRO A 101 21.21 -7.37 8.56
N ALA A 102 21.15 -8.08 9.70
CA ALA A 102 20.88 -9.51 9.80
C ALA A 102 19.58 -9.84 10.56
N ALA A 103 18.63 -8.91 10.62
CA ALA A 103 17.37 -9.15 11.32
C ALA A 103 16.59 -10.30 10.64
N PRO A 104 16.12 -11.31 11.39
CA PRO A 104 15.34 -12.40 10.81
C PRO A 104 14.00 -11.86 10.29
N VAL A 105 13.71 -12.15 9.02
CA VAL A 105 12.50 -11.64 8.33
C VAL A 105 11.27 -12.49 8.64
N GLY A 106 11.44 -13.78 8.93
CA GLY A 106 10.34 -14.72 9.20
C GLY A 106 9.37 -14.28 10.29
N PRO A 107 9.84 -13.95 11.52
CA PRO A 107 8.97 -13.48 12.59
C PRO A 107 8.21 -12.19 12.24
N LEU A 108 8.87 -11.27 11.52
CA LEU A 108 8.23 -10.03 11.06
C LEU A 108 7.16 -10.31 10.01
N LEU A 109 7.39 -11.27 9.11
CA LEU A 109 6.41 -11.70 8.14
C LEU A 109 5.18 -12.29 8.83
N THR A 110 5.37 -13.22 9.79
CA THR A 110 4.28 -13.79 10.59
C THR A 110 3.47 -12.69 11.29
N LEU A 111 4.13 -11.76 11.97
CA LEU A 111 3.48 -10.63 12.64
C LEU A 111 2.66 -9.80 11.64
N ALA A 112 3.25 -9.38 10.53
CA ALA A 112 2.54 -8.60 9.51
C ALA A 112 1.30 -9.34 9.00
N THR A 113 1.44 -10.62 8.64
CA THR A 113 0.33 -11.42 8.11
C THR A 113 -0.80 -11.61 9.13
N GLY A 114 -0.50 -11.69 10.42
CA GLY A 114 -1.49 -11.77 11.49
C GLY A 114 -2.39 -10.54 11.59
N HIS A 115 -1.93 -9.39 11.09
CA HIS A 115 -2.69 -8.13 11.03
C HIS A 115 -3.33 -7.87 9.66
N GLY A 116 -3.37 -8.87 8.78
CA GLY A 116 -3.77 -8.69 7.38
C GLY A 116 -2.86 -7.69 6.66
N ALA A 117 -1.59 -7.62 7.07
CA ALA A 117 -0.59 -6.74 6.51
C ALA A 117 0.53 -7.54 5.83
N HIS A 118 1.26 -6.86 4.95
CA HIS A 118 2.23 -7.53 4.09
C HIS A 118 3.58 -6.87 4.11
N LEU A 119 4.61 -7.71 4.04
CA LEU A 119 5.99 -7.29 4.04
C LEU A 119 6.53 -7.14 2.61
N SER A 120 7.20 -6.03 2.35
CA SER A 120 7.91 -5.77 1.10
C SER A 120 9.17 -4.94 1.32
N ARG A 121 9.96 -4.75 0.26
CA ARG A 121 11.14 -3.87 0.25
C ARG A 121 11.22 -3.07 -1.05
N ASN A 122 11.90 -1.93 -1.01
CA ASN A 122 12.24 -1.20 -2.23
C ASN A 122 13.56 -1.70 -2.80
N ALA A 123 13.54 -2.38 -3.95
CA ALA A 123 14.73 -2.92 -4.63
C ALA A 123 15.78 -1.87 -4.98
N ARG A 124 15.36 -0.60 -5.11
CA ARG A 124 16.25 0.51 -5.47
C ARG A 124 16.98 1.10 -4.26
N ARG A 125 16.58 0.76 -3.03
CA ARG A 125 17.05 1.43 -1.84
C ARG A 125 17.99 0.54 -1.04
N VAL A 126 19.23 0.98 -0.95
CA VAL A 126 20.21 0.48 0.02
C VAL A 126 20.53 1.64 0.95
N ARG A 127 20.55 1.38 2.26
CA ARG A 127 20.92 2.40 3.23
C ARG A 127 22.44 2.41 3.40
N SER A 128 23.03 3.59 3.52
CA SER A 128 24.47 3.76 3.75
C SER A 128 24.93 3.24 5.12
N ASP A 129 24.02 3.13 6.08
CA ASP A 129 24.27 2.61 7.44
C ASP A 129 24.21 1.07 7.51
N GLY A 130 24.07 0.38 6.37
CA GLY A 130 23.96 -1.08 6.28
C GLY A 130 22.63 -1.66 6.78
N ARG A 131 21.73 -0.82 7.32
CA ARG A 131 20.43 -1.27 7.84
C ARG A 131 19.48 -1.59 6.70
N LEU A 132 18.54 -2.49 6.98
CA LEU A 132 17.53 -2.89 5.99
C LEU A 132 16.30 -1.99 6.12
N GLU A 133 15.69 -1.65 4.99
CA GLU A 133 14.35 -1.05 4.95
C GLU A 133 13.32 -2.12 4.58
N ARG A 134 12.20 -2.14 5.29
CA ARG A 134 11.02 -2.94 4.96
C ARG A 134 9.78 -2.08 5.04
N PHE A 135 8.77 -2.42 4.26
CA PHE A 135 7.46 -1.81 4.30
C PHE A 135 6.46 -2.86 4.77
N VAL A 136 5.63 -2.49 5.74
CA VAL A 136 4.44 -3.24 6.13
C VAL A 136 3.24 -2.50 5.59
N THR A 137 2.47 -3.14 4.70
CA THR A 137 1.28 -2.55 4.08
C THR A 137 0.02 -3.26 4.57
N GLN A 138 -0.88 -2.54 5.23
CA GLN A 138 -2.13 -3.06 5.77
C GLN A 138 -3.31 -2.50 4.97
N ARG A 139 -4.24 -3.36 4.56
CA ARG A 139 -5.48 -2.95 3.89
C ARG A 139 -6.68 -3.20 4.78
N CYS A 140 -7.55 -2.20 4.85
CA CYS A 140 -8.74 -2.21 5.70
C CYS A 140 -9.97 -1.97 4.81
N ARG A 141 -10.58 -3.07 4.35
CA ARG A 141 -11.83 -3.07 3.56
C ARG A 141 -13.06 -3.01 4.46
N LEU A 142 -14.14 -2.42 3.93
CA LEU A 142 -15.48 -2.37 4.54
C LEU A 142 -15.50 -1.79 5.97
N VAL A 143 -14.52 -0.95 6.29
CA VAL A 143 -14.41 -0.27 7.59
C VAL A 143 -14.15 1.21 7.38
N GLY A 144 -14.69 2.03 8.27
CA GLY A 144 -14.47 3.46 8.31
C GLY A 144 -13.13 3.83 8.94
N ARG A 145 -12.79 5.11 8.85
CA ARG A 145 -11.53 5.66 9.36
C ARG A 145 -11.28 5.30 10.83
N ALA A 146 -12.31 5.35 11.68
CA ALA A 146 -12.16 5.05 13.10
C ALA A 146 -11.67 3.62 13.34
N THR A 147 -12.19 2.64 12.61
CA THR A 147 -11.78 1.23 12.72
C THR A 147 -10.45 0.98 12.03
N ALA A 148 -10.19 1.61 10.88
CA ALA A 148 -8.89 1.56 10.21
C ALA A 148 -7.75 2.08 11.11
N ASP A 149 -7.93 3.24 11.76
CA ASP A 149 -6.95 3.81 12.68
C ASP A 149 -6.70 2.86 13.88
N ARG A 150 -7.72 2.24 14.46
CA ARG A 150 -7.54 1.22 15.53
C ARG A 150 -6.70 0.03 15.08
N ARG A 151 -6.93 -0.46 13.85
CA ARG A 151 -6.15 -1.57 13.27
C ARG A 151 -4.68 -1.18 13.03
N LEU A 152 -4.44 0.06 12.62
CA LEU A 152 -3.10 0.62 12.48
C LEU A 152 -2.40 0.72 13.83
N ASP A 153 -3.10 1.20 14.86
CA ASP A 153 -2.56 1.34 16.21
C ASP A 153 -2.16 -0.02 16.79
N ALA A 154 -3.00 -1.04 16.63
CA ALA A 154 -2.71 -2.41 17.04
C ALA A 154 -1.45 -2.97 16.37
N LEU A 155 -1.38 -2.91 15.03
CA LEU A 155 -0.19 -3.32 14.27
C LEU A 155 1.06 -2.54 14.69
N SER A 156 0.94 -1.23 14.86
CA SER A 156 2.06 -0.37 15.25
C SER A 156 2.55 -0.67 16.67
N ALA A 157 1.65 -1.00 17.59
CA ALA A 157 1.99 -1.38 18.96
C ALA A 157 2.75 -2.71 18.97
N GLU A 158 2.28 -3.73 18.24
CA GLU A 158 2.95 -5.03 18.18
C GLU A 158 4.33 -4.95 17.50
N LEU A 159 4.47 -4.18 16.43
CA LEU A 159 5.76 -3.96 15.78
C LEU A 159 6.77 -3.32 16.74
N ARG A 160 6.33 -2.32 17.53
CA ARG A 160 7.18 -1.68 18.54
C ARG A 160 7.49 -2.62 19.71
N GLY A 161 6.50 -3.40 20.17
CA GLY A 161 6.67 -4.41 21.21
C GLY A 161 7.66 -5.50 20.82
N ALA A 162 7.71 -5.85 19.53
CA ALA A 162 8.72 -6.74 18.94
C ALA A 162 10.10 -6.07 18.72
N GLY A 163 10.27 -4.80 19.13
CA GLY A 163 11.54 -4.07 19.04
C GLY A 163 11.82 -3.44 17.67
N HIS A 164 10.84 -3.39 16.76
CA HIS A 164 11.04 -2.78 15.45
C HIS A 164 10.91 -1.25 15.51
N ARG A 165 11.84 -0.56 14.84
CA ARG A 165 11.78 0.88 14.65
C ARG A 165 10.92 1.22 13.44
N ILE A 166 9.78 1.87 13.68
CA ILE A 166 8.94 2.49 12.65
C ILE A 166 9.52 3.88 12.31
N ALA A 167 10.01 4.05 11.09
CA ALA A 167 10.60 5.29 10.60
C ALA A 167 9.57 6.26 10.01
N SER A 168 8.48 5.75 9.45
CA SER A 168 7.36 6.57 8.96
C SER A 168 6.09 5.73 8.90
N VAL A 169 4.95 6.40 8.99
CA VAL A 169 3.62 5.83 8.76
C VAL A 169 2.90 6.73 7.76
N GLU A 170 2.44 6.15 6.66
CA GLU A 170 1.60 6.81 5.66
C GLU A 170 0.21 6.16 5.72
N ARG A 171 -0.84 6.97 5.57
CA ARG A 171 -2.24 6.54 5.61
C ARG A 171 -2.93 7.11 4.40
N GLU A 172 -3.64 6.27 3.67
CA GLU A 172 -4.28 6.61 2.41
C GLU A 172 -5.65 5.94 2.32
N PHE A 173 -6.52 6.50 1.48
CA PHE A 173 -7.81 5.90 1.13
C PHE A 173 -7.86 5.66 -0.36
N VAL A 174 -7.94 4.40 -0.77
CA VAL A 174 -7.95 4.01 -2.18
C VAL A 174 -9.34 4.26 -2.75
N VAL A 175 -9.39 5.11 -3.78
CA VAL A 175 -10.64 5.51 -4.48
C VAL A 175 -10.71 4.96 -5.91
N HIS A 176 -9.63 4.36 -6.39
CA HIS A 176 -9.61 3.58 -7.62
C HIS A 176 -8.44 2.61 -7.57
N ASP A 177 -8.69 1.36 -7.92
CA ASP A 177 -7.67 0.35 -8.15
C ASP A 177 -8.01 -0.45 -9.41
N GLY A 178 -7.27 -0.21 -10.49
CA GLY A 178 -7.60 -0.77 -11.80
C GLY A 178 -7.24 -2.25 -11.99
N ASN A 179 -6.50 -2.87 -11.07
CA ASN A 179 -6.12 -4.28 -11.19
C ASN A 179 -5.70 -4.90 -9.85
N ILE A 180 -6.69 -5.29 -9.06
CA ILE A 180 -6.48 -5.98 -7.78
C ILE A 180 -5.87 -7.38 -7.94
N ALA A 181 -6.02 -8.02 -9.11
CA ALA A 181 -5.52 -9.38 -9.33
C ALA A 181 -3.98 -9.48 -9.30
N LEU A 182 -3.25 -8.36 -9.41
CA LEU A 182 -1.80 -8.34 -9.18
C LEU A 182 -1.40 -8.67 -7.74
N ASP A 183 -2.39 -8.67 -6.84
CA ASP A 183 -2.27 -9.02 -5.44
C ASP A 183 -2.56 -10.52 -5.19
N ALA A 184 -2.74 -11.32 -6.24
CA ALA A 184 -2.95 -12.77 -6.11
C ALA A 184 -1.76 -13.45 -5.42
N GLY A 185 -2.06 -14.27 -4.41
CA GLY A 185 -1.05 -14.88 -3.52
C GLY A 185 -0.36 -13.89 -2.58
N TRP A 186 -0.81 -12.63 -2.57
CA TRP A 186 -0.42 -11.59 -1.62
C TRP A 186 -1.49 -11.42 -0.54
N LEU A 187 -2.78 -11.37 -0.92
CA LEU A 187 -3.95 -11.34 -0.03
C LEU A 187 -4.68 -12.70 -0.04
N ASP A 188 -4.64 -13.46 1.06
CA ASP A 188 -5.65 -14.50 1.30
C ASP A 188 -6.87 -13.81 1.92
N GLU A 189 -7.88 -13.51 1.10
CA GLU A 189 -9.09 -12.78 1.50
C GLU A 189 -9.97 -13.50 2.54
N GLN A 190 -9.56 -14.70 3.00
CA GLN A 190 -10.36 -15.56 3.86
C GLN A 190 -10.22 -15.28 5.37
N ASN A 191 -9.27 -14.45 5.81
CA ASN A 191 -9.00 -14.30 7.25
C ASN A 191 -9.72 -13.11 7.93
N THR A 192 -10.72 -12.48 7.30
CA THR A 192 -11.37 -11.27 7.86
C THR A 192 -12.82 -11.46 8.33
N VAL A 193 -13.41 -12.67 8.26
CA VAL A 193 -14.86 -12.85 8.55
C VAL A 193 -15.18 -13.63 9.85
N THR A 194 -14.24 -14.36 10.47
CA THR A 194 -14.60 -15.28 11.58
C THR A 194 -14.38 -14.75 13.00
N GLY A 195 -14.27 -13.43 13.20
CA GLY A 195 -13.91 -12.86 14.51
C GLY A 195 -15.06 -12.36 15.40
N GLU A 196 -16.26 -12.10 14.87
CA GLU A 196 -17.33 -11.46 15.65
C GLU A 196 -18.72 -12.00 15.30
N LEU A 197 -18.94 -13.30 15.50
CA LEU A 197 -20.28 -13.87 15.67
C LEU A 197 -20.23 -15.01 16.70
N SER A 198 -19.91 -14.67 17.95
CA SER A 198 -20.24 -15.52 19.10
C SER A 198 -20.65 -14.65 20.28
N GLY A 199 -21.93 -14.31 20.30
CA GLY A 199 -22.62 -13.66 21.39
C GLY A 199 -24.11 -13.96 21.24
N ALA A 200 -24.48 -15.20 21.56
CA ALA A 200 -25.86 -15.57 21.87
C ALA A 200 -26.12 -15.24 23.35
#